data_AF-A0A950JQW1-F1
#
_entry.id   AF-A0A950JQW1-F1
#
_cell.length_a   1.000
_cell.length_b   1.000
_cell.length_c   1.000
_cell.angle_alpha   90.00
_cell.angle_beta   90.00
_cell.angle_gamma   90.00
#
_symmetry.space_group_name_H-M   'P 1'
#
loop_
_entity.id
_entity.type
_entity.pdbx_description
1 polymer ?
#
loop_
_entity_poly.entity_id
_entity_poly.type
_entity_poly.pdbx_seq_one_letter_code
_entity_poly.pdbx_strand_id
1 'polypeptide(L)'
;MADDPGLREIGGRTYLAGLAAAAPAAISGLDIAHRTRAAVADWRALAKPRVIEAFLRDKALTRGVLSDAAALAGHFEAQSDLGEICAASLAGQDIPSRDELVEGMIPRDAVTILAGDGGTGKSLLALQLAVAIQLQTNWIGRVV
;
A
#
# COMPACT_ATOMS: atom_id res chain seq x y z
N MET A 1 -17.66 12.27 27.22
CA MET A 1 -16.96 12.82 26.04
C MET A 1 -17.32 14.27 25.68
N ALA A 2 -18.50 14.80 26.05
CA ALA A 2 -18.89 16.17 25.67
C ALA A 2 -18.24 17.31 26.52
N ASP A 3 -17.66 16.98 27.68
CA ASP A 3 -17.10 17.95 28.63
C ASP A 3 -15.60 17.73 28.94
N ASP A 4 -14.86 17.14 28.00
CA ASP A 4 -13.42 16.97 28.17
C ASP A 4 -12.70 18.35 28.11
N PRO A 5 -11.99 18.78 29.18
CA PRO A 5 -11.32 20.08 29.21
C PRO A 5 -10.22 20.21 28.15
N GLY A 6 -9.48 19.13 27.89
CA GLY A 6 -8.42 19.12 26.88
C GLY A 6 -8.99 19.23 25.47
N LEU A 7 -10.18 18.66 25.24
CA LEU A 7 -10.88 18.82 23.96
C LEU A 7 -11.34 20.26 23.73
N ARG A 8 -11.75 20.99 24.78
CA ARG A 8 -12.10 22.41 24.68
C ARG A 8 -10.91 23.30 24.36
N GLU A 9 -9.76 23.01 24.97
CA GLU A 9 -8.52 23.78 24.80
C GLU A 9 -8.01 23.78 23.36
N ILE A 10 -8.17 22.66 22.65
CA ILE A 10 -7.75 22.52 21.24
C ILE A 10 -8.82 22.96 20.22
N GLY A 11 -9.96 23.51 20.66
CA GLY A 11 -11.02 24.01 19.75
C GLY A 11 -12.20 23.04 19.52
N GLY A 12 -12.30 21.98 20.33
CA GLY A 12 -13.49 21.16 20.44
C GLY A 12 -13.82 20.32 19.21
N ARG A 13 -15.12 20.02 19.04
CA ARG A 13 -15.62 19.21 17.92
C ARG A 13 -15.36 19.86 16.56
N THR A 14 -15.31 21.19 16.51
CA THR A 14 -15.01 21.94 15.28
C THR A 14 -13.57 21.74 14.83
N TYR A 15 -12.62 21.75 15.77
CA TYR A 15 -11.22 21.43 15.49
C TYR A 15 -11.05 19.98 15.03
N LEU A 16 -11.68 19.01 15.72
CA LEU A 16 -11.64 17.61 15.29
C LEU A 16 -12.26 17.39 13.90
N ALA A 17 -13.36 18.09 13.59
CA ALA A 17 -13.97 18.03 12.25
C ALA A 17 -13.06 18.64 11.17
N GLY A 18 -12.39 19.75 11.49
CA GLY A 18 -11.39 20.36 10.62
C GLY A 18 -10.17 19.47 10.40
N LEU A 19 -9.69 18.81 11.46
CA LEU A 19 -8.58 17.86 11.39
C LEU A 19 -8.94 16.62 10.57
N ALA A 20 -10.15 16.08 10.75
CA ALA A 20 -10.65 14.97 9.95
C ALA A 20 -10.77 15.34 8.46
N ALA A 21 -11.14 16.59 8.14
CA ALA A 21 -11.21 17.07 6.77
C ALA A 21 -9.83 17.39 6.16
N ALA A 22 -8.84 17.74 6.99
CA ALA A 22 -7.49 18.14 6.57
C ALA A 22 -6.46 17.01 6.66
N ALA A 23 -6.81 15.86 7.24
CA ALA A 23 -5.89 14.73 7.37
C ALA A 23 -5.45 14.27 5.97
N PRO A 24 -4.14 14.11 5.69
CA PRO A 24 -3.66 13.55 4.42
C PRO A 24 -4.20 12.13 4.15
N ALA A 25 -4.55 11.40 5.22
CA ALA A 25 -5.23 10.11 5.16
C ALA A 25 -6.73 10.20 4.82
N ALA A 26 -7.32 11.40 4.78
CA ALA A 26 -8.70 11.66 4.37
C ALA A 26 -8.87 11.77 2.85
N ILE A 27 -7.82 11.52 2.05
CA ILE A 27 -8.03 10.95 0.73
C ILE A 27 -8.63 9.57 0.98
N SER A 28 -9.96 9.52 1.04
CA SER A 28 -10.73 8.31 1.27
C SER A 28 -10.17 7.20 0.39
N GLY A 29 -10.05 5.98 0.92
CA GLY A 29 -9.63 4.83 0.12
C GLY A 29 -10.44 4.69 -1.19
N LEU A 30 -11.65 5.24 -1.23
CA LEU A 30 -12.47 5.42 -2.42
C LEU A 30 -11.86 6.35 -3.48
N ASP A 31 -11.27 7.50 -3.12
CA ASP A 31 -10.64 8.43 -4.08
C ASP A 31 -9.33 7.84 -4.64
N ILE A 32 -8.54 7.17 -3.79
CA ILE A 32 -7.39 6.38 -4.25
C ILE A 32 -7.85 5.29 -5.22
N ALA A 33 -8.86 4.49 -4.84
CA ALA A 33 -9.41 3.44 -5.68
C ALA A 33 -9.98 3.99 -7.01
N HIS A 34 -10.59 5.17 -7.00
CA HIS A 34 -11.10 5.83 -8.20
C HIS A 34 -9.98 6.24 -9.14
N ARG A 35 -8.93 6.89 -8.61
CA ARG A 35 -7.76 7.31 -9.39
C ARG A 35 -6.97 6.12 -9.92
N THR A 36 -6.82 5.06 -9.13
CA THR A 36 -6.20 3.80 -9.57
C THR A 36 -7.03 3.14 -10.68
N ARG A 37 -8.37 3.09 -10.56
CA ARG A 37 -9.23 2.56 -11.62
C ARG A 37 -9.11 3.34 -12.93
N ALA A 38 -9.12 4.68 -12.84
CA ALA A 38 -8.95 5.55 -14.01
C ALA A 38 -7.58 5.33 -14.68
N ALA A 39 -6.50 5.34 -13.89
CA ALA A 39 -5.15 5.10 -14.40
C ALA A 39 -4.98 3.70 -15.03
N VAL A 40 -5.61 2.66 -14.46
CA VAL A 40 -5.62 1.30 -15.03
C VAL A 40 -6.40 1.26 -16.35
N ALA A 41 -7.52 1.97 -16.46
CA ALA A 41 -8.29 2.05 -17.70
C ALA A 41 -7.48 2.74 -18.81
N ASP A 42 -6.82 3.86 -18.49
CA ASP A 42 -5.95 4.58 -19.42
C ASP A 42 -4.74 3.74 -19.83
N TRP A 43 -4.13 3.03 -18.88
CA TRP A 43 -3.01 2.14 -19.18
C TRP A 43 -3.42 0.96 -20.07
N ARG A 44 -4.62 0.39 -19.86
CA ARG A 44 -5.19 -0.64 -20.76
C ARG A 44 -5.45 -0.11 -22.16
N ALA A 45 -5.87 1.15 -22.29
CA ALA A 45 -6.07 1.79 -23.59
C ALA A 45 -4.73 2.10 -24.30
N LEU A 46 -3.68 2.43 -23.54
CA LEU A 46 -2.36 2.80 -24.04
C LEU A 46 -1.43 1.60 -24.27
N ALA A 47 -1.67 0.46 -23.62
CA ALA A 47 -0.91 -0.77 -23.80
C ALA A 47 -1.17 -1.34 -25.21
N LYS A 48 -0.41 -0.85 -26.19
CA LYS A 48 -0.43 -1.34 -27.57
C LYS A 48 -0.31 -2.87 -27.60
N PRO A 49 -0.98 -3.56 -28.54
CA PRO A 49 -1.10 -5.03 -28.57
C PRO A 49 0.22 -5.79 -28.46
N ARG A 50 1.35 -5.22 -28.91
CA ARG A 50 2.64 -5.92 -29.01
C ARG A 50 3.30 -6.28 -27.67
N VAL A 51 3.17 -5.45 -26.63
CA VAL A 51 3.79 -5.74 -25.31
C VAL A 51 2.99 -6.80 -24.57
N ILE A 52 1.66 -6.69 -24.64
CA ILE A 52 0.74 -7.69 -24.08
C ILE A 52 0.87 -9.02 -24.85
N GLU A 53 0.92 -9.02 -26.19
CA GLU A 53 1.13 -10.24 -26.97
C GLU A 53 2.48 -10.93 -26.69
N ALA A 54 3.55 -10.15 -26.47
CA ALA A 54 4.84 -10.71 -26.11
C ALA A 54 4.81 -11.35 -24.70
N PHE A 55 4.10 -10.73 -23.76
CA PHE A 55 3.88 -11.26 -22.41
C PHE A 55 2.97 -12.51 -22.43
N LEU A 56 1.88 -12.49 -23.21
CA LEU A 56 0.91 -13.57 -23.36
C LEU A 56 1.42 -14.77 -24.18
N ARG A 57 2.49 -14.61 -24.96
CA ARG A 57 3.11 -15.72 -25.72
C ARG A 57 3.73 -16.76 -24.79
N ASP A 58 4.24 -16.34 -23.64
CA ASP A 58 4.69 -17.27 -22.61
C ASP A 58 3.51 -17.68 -21.73
N LYS A 59 2.81 -18.72 -22.18
CA LYS A 59 1.65 -19.29 -21.48
C LYS A 59 1.99 -19.80 -20.07
N ALA A 60 3.24 -20.17 -19.80
CA ALA A 60 3.65 -20.65 -18.48
C ALA A 60 3.80 -19.49 -17.50
N LEU A 61 4.49 -18.42 -17.91
CA LEU A 61 4.65 -17.21 -17.11
C LEU A 61 3.30 -16.51 -16.84
N THR A 62 2.45 -16.41 -17.87
CA THR A 62 1.14 -15.77 -17.79
C THR A 62 0.21 -16.49 -16.81
N ARG A 63 0.25 -17.82 -16.77
CA ARG A 63 -0.63 -18.62 -15.90
C ARG A 63 -0.28 -18.47 -14.43
N GLY A 64 1.01 -18.39 -14.10
CA GLY A 64 1.48 -18.12 -12.73
C GLY A 64 1.13 -16.70 -12.27
N VAL A 65 1.42 -15.69 -13.09
CA VAL A 65 1.11 -14.29 -12.75
C VAL A 65 -0.38 -14.06 -12.57
N LEU A 66 -1.23 -14.68 -13.41
CA LEU A 66 -2.69 -14.57 -13.27
C LEU A 66 -3.23 -15.34 -12.06
N SER A 67 -2.67 -16.50 -11.72
CA SER A 67 -3.07 -17.22 -10.50
C SER A 67 -2.70 -16.43 -9.25
N ASP A 68 -1.53 -15.80 -9.25
CA ASP A 68 -1.05 -14.99 -8.13
C ASP A 68 -1.88 -13.70 -8.00
N ALA A 69 -2.24 -13.06 -9.12
CA ALA A 69 -3.12 -11.90 -9.13
C ALA A 69 -4.55 -12.24 -8.65
N ALA A 70 -5.08 -13.41 -9.03
CA ALA A 70 -6.38 -13.88 -8.57
C ALA A 70 -6.37 -14.24 -7.08
N ALA A 71 -5.29 -14.86 -6.60
CA ALA A 71 -5.08 -15.09 -5.18
C ALA A 71 -5.01 -13.76 -4.43
N LEU A 72 -4.26 -12.76 -4.94
CA LEU A 72 -4.18 -11.43 -4.34
C LEU A 72 -5.54 -10.75 -4.25
N ALA A 73 -6.37 -10.86 -5.30
CA ALA A 73 -7.72 -10.30 -5.32
C ALA A 73 -8.63 -10.91 -4.23
N GLY A 74 -8.50 -12.21 -3.95
CA GLY A 74 -9.25 -12.88 -2.88
C GLY A 74 -8.87 -12.41 -1.47
N HIS A 75 -7.65 -11.92 -1.26
CA HIS A 75 -7.23 -11.37 0.04
C HIS A 75 -7.88 -10.00 0.32
N PHE A 76 -8.19 -9.21 -0.72
CA PHE A 76 -8.80 -7.90 -0.55
C PHE A 76 -10.28 -7.97 -0.13
N GLU A 77 -11.01 -9.02 -0.52
CA GLU A 77 -12.42 -9.19 -0.11
C GLU A 77 -12.57 -9.55 1.38
N ALA A 78 -11.53 -10.12 2.01
CA ALA A 78 -11.59 -10.59 3.40
C ALA A 78 -11.38 -9.50 4.46
N GLN A 79 -10.88 -8.31 4.09
CA GLN A 79 -10.31 -7.35 5.06
C GLN A 79 -11.18 -6.09 5.29
N SER A 80 -12.49 -6.28 5.46
CA SER A 80 -13.45 -5.18 5.66
C SER A 80 -13.94 -5.01 7.11
N ASP A 81 -13.30 -5.65 8.08
CA ASP A 81 -13.62 -5.52 9.51
C ASP A 81 -12.47 -4.82 10.25
N LEU A 82 -12.29 -3.53 9.99
CA LEU A 82 -11.37 -2.69 10.78
C LEU A 82 -12.06 -2.40 12.11
N GLY A 83 -11.77 -3.22 13.13
CA GLY A 83 -12.28 -3.03 14.47
C GLY A 83 -11.98 -1.63 15.03
N GLU A 84 -12.90 -1.07 15.79
CA GLU A 84 -12.69 0.22 16.46
C GLU A 84 -11.72 0.07 17.63
N ILE A 85 -10.77 1.01 17.75
CA ILE A 85 -9.81 1.07 18.86
C ILE A 85 -9.97 2.41 19.58
N CYS A 86 -10.04 2.38 20.92
CA CYS A 86 -10.07 3.60 21.73
C CYS A 86 -8.68 4.25 21.77
N ALA A 87 -8.52 5.48 21.28
CA ALA A 87 -7.22 6.16 21.29
C ALA A 87 -6.63 6.32 22.71
N ALA A 88 -7.48 6.53 23.73
CA ALA A 88 -7.03 6.67 25.11
C ALA A 88 -6.44 5.39 25.70
N SER A 89 -6.81 4.21 25.18
CA SER A 89 -6.24 2.95 25.67
C SER A 89 -4.78 2.76 25.26
N LEU A 90 -4.29 3.51 24.27
CA LEU A 90 -2.89 3.48 23.81
C LEU A 90 -1.96 4.38 24.65
N ALA A 91 -2.52 5.24 25.51
CA ALA A 91 -1.72 6.15 26.33
C ALA A 91 -0.90 5.37 27.37
N GLY A 92 0.42 5.56 27.34
CA GLY A 92 1.35 4.90 28.28
C GLY A 92 1.65 3.44 27.94
N GLN A 93 1.17 2.92 26.81
CA GLN A 93 1.62 1.62 26.30
C GLN A 93 2.99 1.74 25.63
N ASP A 94 3.77 0.67 25.72
CA ASP A 94 5.03 0.57 24.99
C ASP A 94 4.76 0.53 23.48
N ILE A 95 5.58 1.25 22.72
CA ILE A 95 5.49 1.26 21.25
C ILE A 95 6.07 -0.08 20.76
N PRO A 96 5.27 -0.93 20.08
CA PRO A 96 5.76 -2.19 19.58
C PRO A 96 6.85 -1.95 18.52
N SER A 97 7.85 -2.84 18.48
CA SER A 97 8.83 -2.83 17.41
C SER A 97 8.13 -3.07 16.07
N ARG A 98 8.51 -2.29 15.06
CA ARG A 98 8.00 -2.44 13.69
C ARG A 98 8.58 -3.71 13.08
N ASP A 99 7.74 -4.51 12.45
CA ASP A 99 8.17 -5.61 11.58
C ASP A 99 8.56 -5.03 10.21
N GLU A 100 9.74 -5.37 9.73
CA GLU A 100 10.33 -4.83 8.51
C GLU A 100 10.59 -5.97 7.52
N LEU A 101 10.09 -5.82 6.30
CA LEU A 101 10.46 -6.68 5.17
C LEU A 101 11.88 -6.36 4.69
N VAL A 102 12.24 -5.09 4.70
CA VAL A 102 13.60 -4.61 4.43
C VAL A 102 13.96 -3.61 5.50
N GLU A 103 15.01 -3.92 6.27
CA GLU A 103 15.42 -3.15 7.44
C GLU A 103 15.57 -1.65 7.11
N GLY A 104 14.84 -0.80 7.83
CA GLY A 104 14.82 0.66 7.68
C GLY A 104 14.27 1.19 6.35
N MET A 105 13.62 0.36 5.53
CA MET A 105 13.13 0.76 4.21
C MET A 105 11.67 0.35 3.94
N ILE A 106 11.34 -0.91 4.11
CA ILE A 106 10.04 -1.46 3.72
C ILE A 106 9.41 -2.13 4.94
N PRO A 107 8.38 -1.53 5.57
CA PRO A 107 7.62 -2.18 6.63
C PRO A 107 6.87 -3.41 6.10
N ARG A 108 6.73 -4.45 6.93
CA ARG A 108 5.82 -5.56 6.66
C ARG A 108 4.36 -5.10 6.83
N ASP A 109 3.44 -5.73 6.10
CA ASP A 109 1.98 -5.50 6.18
C ASP A 109 1.53 -4.05 5.93
N ALA A 110 2.35 -3.29 5.21
CA ALA A 110 2.07 -1.92 4.82
C ALA A 110 2.42 -1.70 3.33
N VAL A 111 1.67 -0.82 2.68
CA VAL A 111 1.89 -0.48 1.27
C VAL A 111 3.04 0.50 1.14
N THR A 112 4.07 0.13 0.38
CA THR A 112 5.21 1.00 0.04
C THR A 112 5.14 1.39 -1.43
N ILE A 113 5.17 2.70 -1.72
CA ILE A 113 5.14 3.22 -3.09
C ILE A 113 6.57 3.41 -3.60
N LEU A 114 6.93 2.73 -4.69
CA LEU A 114 8.17 2.98 -5.43
C LEU A 114 7.92 4.03 -6.53
N ALA A 115 8.41 5.25 -6.33
CA ALA A 115 8.18 6.39 -7.21
C ALA A 115 9.43 6.81 -8.00
N GLY A 116 9.23 7.53 -9.10
CA GLY A 116 10.28 8.05 -9.98
C GLY A 116 9.85 8.12 -11.45
N ASP A 117 10.59 8.85 -12.28
CA ASP A 117 10.26 9.07 -13.70
C ASP A 117 10.24 7.79 -14.54
N GLY A 118 9.64 7.87 -15.73
CA GLY A 118 9.67 6.75 -16.70
C GLY A 118 11.11 6.35 -17.04
N GLY A 119 11.41 5.04 -17.01
CA GLY A 119 12.74 4.54 -17.39
C GLY A 119 13.81 4.55 -16.28
N THR A 120 13.51 5.02 -15.06
CA THR A 120 14.48 5.06 -13.94
C THR A 120 14.79 3.71 -13.29
N GLY A 121 14.20 2.61 -13.79
CA GLY A 121 14.48 1.26 -13.29
C GLY A 121 13.59 0.75 -12.16
N LYS A 122 12.48 1.44 -11.82
CA LYS A 122 11.54 0.99 -10.76
C LYS A 122 11.08 -0.47 -10.90
N SER A 123 10.67 -0.88 -12.12
CA SER A 123 10.24 -2.25 -12.38
C SER A 123 11.39 -3.26 -12.20
N LEU A 124 12.62 -2.88 -12.59
CA LEU A 124 13.80 -3.71 -12.39
C LEU A 124 14.14 -3.84 -10.90
N LEU A 125 14.10 -2.74 -10.18
CA LEU A 125 14.38 -2.70 -8.75
C LEU A 125 13.35 -3.53 -7.95
N ALA A 126 12.07 -3.43 -8.30
CA ALA A 126 11.00 -4.24 -7.72
C ALA A 126 11.16 -5.74 -8.03
N LEU A 127 11.55 -6.08 -9.27
CA LEU A 127 11.85 -7.48 -9.64
C LEU A 127 13.05 -8.04 -8.86
N GLN A 128 14.12 -7.25 -8.72
CA GLN A 128 15.29 -7.64 -7.92
C GLN A 128 14.91 -7.90 -6.47
N LEU A 129 14.01 -7.10 -5.88
CA LEU A 129 13.50 -7.33 -4.53
C LEU A 129 12.74 -8.67 -4.45
N ALA A 130 11.82 -8.92 -5.38
CA ALA A 130 11.05 -10.17 -5.41
C ALA A 130 11.96 -11.41 -5.52
N VAL A 131 13.00 -11.35 -6.37
CA VAL A 131 13.99 -12.42 -6.50
C VAL A 131 14.81 -12.58 -5.22
N ALA A 132 15.22 -11.47 -4.59
CA ALA A 132 15.99 -11.51 -3.35
C ALA A 132 15.19 -12.13 -2.20
N ILE A 133 13.91 -11.77 -2.06
CA ILE A 133 12.98 -12.39 -1.11
C ILE A 133 12.86 -13.89 -1.39
N GLN A 134 12.65 -14.29 -2.64
CA GLN A 134 12.49 -15.71 -2.99
C GLN A 134 13.77 -16.53 -2.72
N LEU A 135 14.93 -15.92 -2.91
CA LEU A 135 16.23 -16.56 -2.70
C LEU A 135 16.80 -16.37 -1.29
N GLN A 136 16.10 -15.62 -0.42
CA GLN A 136 16.55 -15.30 0.94
C GLN A 136 17.99 -14.75 0.95
N THR A 137 18.25 -13.79 0.05
CA THR A 137 19.57 -13.19 -0.16
C THR A 137 19.48 -11.67 -0.07
N ASN A 138 20.63 -10.99 -0.01
CA ASN A 138 20.64 -9.55 0.13
C ASN A 138 20.11 -8.82 -1.10
N TRP A 139 19.35 -7.76 -0.85
CA TRP A 139 18.89 -6.80 -1.85
C TRP A 139 19.48 -5.43 -1.53
N ILE A 140 20.14 -4.80 -2.51
CA ILE A 140 20.82 -3.49 -2.38
C ILE A 140 21.69 -3.33 -1.11
N GLY A 141 22.30 -4.43 -0.65
CA GLY A 141 23.16 -4.46 0.54
C GLY A 141 22.41 -4.63 1.87
N ARG A 142 21.11 -4.96 1.84
CA ARG A 142 20.27 -5.24 3.02
C ARG A 142 19.71 -6.66 2.97
N VAL A 143 19.45 -7.24 4.14
CA VAL A 143 18.77 -8.54 4.27
C VAL A 143 17.28 -8.37 3.98
N VAL A 144 16.68 -9.34 3.29
CA VAL A 144 15.24 -9.40 2.96
C VAL A 144 14.66 -10.79 3.16
#